data_AF-A0A346YIR6-F1
#
_entry.id   AF-A0A346YIR6-F1
#
_cell.length_a   1.000
_cell.length_b   1.000
_cell.length_c   1.000
_cell.angle_alpha   90.00
_cell.angle_beta   90.00
_cell.angle_gamma   90.00
#
_symmetry.space_group_name_H-M   'P 1'
#
loop_
_entity.id
_entity.type
_entity.pdbx_description
1 polymer ?
#
loop_
_entity_poly.entity_id
_entity_poly.type
_entity_poly.pdbx_seq_one_letter_code
_entity_poly.pdbx_strand_id
1 'polypeptide(L)'
;MKLEIRHLFDSTIEKRYRSFSSASEDTETLNSQDQDRRRKKLQHILDSDPEFYVLHRCTNIAATWLSLLAVALLQDLPLAEEEIEPTAEKLAAISFLSRLANDLWAIIELIEAGFDLQARALTRAYLEHVDVLICCIHDEQLTAQFVAAVEPDEANEFWHRHVSKNKIKRRVSEFVSSVIQAPGSQVVDFLREDAELAGSMLLHPTITAGFAAAFGIEEIEYDSYPIFPTPTASSAGTFRAILIHLFWLWFAMGPLPTNANGRWRPLLTNPELTNNITLVRFSILISEMLGFLLESHLLMRPSSTDD
;
A
#
# COMPACT_ATOMS: atom_id res chain seq x y z
N MET A 1 15.81 7.66 -20.93
CA MET A 1 15.33 7.74 -19.53
C MET A 1 14.14 6.82 -19.24
N LYS A 2 12.92 7.06 -19.73
CA LYS A 2 11.74 6.23 -19.36
C LYS A 2 11.83 4.76 -19.79
N LEU A 3 12.34 4.43 -20.97
CA LEU A 3 12.53 3.02 -21.37
C LEU A 3 13.68 2.33 -20.60
N GLU A 4 14.65 3.10 -20.12
CA GLU A 4 15.78 2.58 -19.34
C GLU A 4 15.35 2.16 -17.93
N ILE A 5 14.37 2.85 -17.33
CA ILE A 5 13.88 2.54 -15.98
C ILE A 5 13.24 1.15 -15.92
N ARG A 6 12.44 0.79 -16.93
CA ARG A 6 11.79 -0.51 -17.03
C ARG A 6 12.83 -1.60 -17.24
N HIS A 7 13.77 -1.41 -18.16
CA HIS A 7 14.84 -2.38 -18.39
C HIS A 7 15.71 -2.61 -17.14
N LEU A 8 16.05 -1.53 -16.43
CA LEU A 8 16.82 -1.63 -15.19
C LEU A 8 16.02 -2.35 -14.10
N PHE A 9 14.75 -2.00 -13.91
CA PHE A 9 13.84 -2.70 -13.00
C PHE A 9 13.72 -4.19 -13.33
N ASP A 10 13.48 -4.51 -14.60
CA ASP A 10 13.28 -5.88 -15.08
C ASP A 10 14.53 -6.74 -14.84
N SER A 11 15.72 -6.18 -15.09
CA SER A 11 17.00 -6.88 -14.93
C SER A 11 17.47 -7.03 -13.48
N THR A 12 16.90 -6.25 -12.54
CA THR A 12 17.30 -6.21 -11.13
C THR A 12 16.20 -6.78 -10.22
N ILE A 13 15.16 -6.00 -9.93
CA ILE A 13 14.11 -6.29 -8.95
C ILE A 13 13.18 -7.41 -9.44
N GLU A 14 12.63 -7.27 -10.65
CA GLU A 14 11.66 -8.23 -11.21
C GLU A 14 12.30 -9.60 -11.42
N LYS A 15 13.53 -9.64 -11.94
CA LYS A 15 14.30 -10.88 -12.10
C LYS A 15 14.46 -11.63 -10.78
N ARG A 16 14.76 -10.90 -9.69
CA ARG A 16 14.87 -11.49 -8.35
C ARG A 16 13.51 -11.95 -7.83
N TYR A 17 12.47 -11.15 -7.99
CA TYR A 17 11.11 -11.52 -7.60
C TYR A 17 10.64 -12.83 -8.27
N ARG A 18 10.84 -12.96 -9.59
CA ARG A 18 10.52 -14.19 -10.34
C ARG A 18 11.30 -15.41 -9.86
N SER A 19 12.52 -15.23 -9.36
CA SER A 19 13.30 -16.35 -8.79
C SER A 19 12.71 -16.90 -7.49
N PHE A 20 11.84 -16.14 -6.81
CA PHE A 20 11.16 -16.57 -5.58
C PHE A 20 9.78 -17.15 -5.87
N SER A 21 9.09 -16.60 -6.87
CA SER A 21 7.77 -17.04 -7.30
C SER A 21 7.89 -18.17 -8.33
N SER A 22 8.10 -19.41 -7.90
CA SER A 22 7.92 -20.57 -8.77
C SER A 22 6.43 -20.70 -9.16
N ALA A 23 6.12 -20.31 -10.39
CA ALA A 23 4.88 -20.41 -11.16
C ALA A 23 3.57 -20.88 -10.47
N SER A 24 2.53 -20.06 -10.60
CA SER A 24 1.14 -20.47 -10.71
C SER A 24 0.49 -19.59 -11.78
N GLU A 25 0.64 -20.00 -13.04
CA GLU A 25 -0.20 -19.53 -14.15
C GLU A 25 -1.32 -20.55 -14.29
N ASP A 26 -2.41 -20.39 -13.53
CA ASP A 26 -3.68 -21.02 -13.86
C ASP A 26 -4.79 -20.25 -13.12
N THR A 27 -5.34 -19.25 -13.80
CA THR A 27 -6.61 -18.64 -13.40
C THR A 27 -7.53 -18.67 -14.61
N GLU A 28 -8.24 -19.79 -14.77
CA GLU A 28 -9.39 -19.86 -15.68
C GLU A 28 -10.37 -18.76 -15.31
N THR A 29 -10.57 -17.81 -16.22
CA THR A 29 -11.59 -16.77 -16.08
C THR A 29 -12.62 -16.92 -17.19
N LEU A 30 -13.89 -16.94 -16.79
CA LEU A 30 -15.05 -16.96 -17.67
C LEU A 30 -15.03 -15.73 -18.58
N ASN A 31 -14.75 -15.95 -19.87
CA ASN A 31 -14.61 -14.92 -20.90
C ASN A 31 -15.91 -14.14 -21.13
N SER A 32 -15.93 -12.88 -20.70
CA SER A 32 -16.83 -11.85 -21.22
C SER A 32 -16.05 -10.89 -22.13
N GLN A 33 -16.63 -10.49 -23.27
CA GLN A 33 -15.97 -9.62 -24.26
C GLN A 33 -15.50 -8.28 -23.67
N ASP A 34 -16.19 -7.77 -22.65
CA ASP A 34 -15.83 -6.53 -21.96
C ASP A 34 -14.58 -6.67 -21.08
N GLN A 35 -14.40 -7.80 -20.41
CA GLN A 35 -13.18 -8.08 -19.64
C GLN A 35 -11.96 -8.17 -20.56
N ASP A 36 -12.10 -8.80 -21.72
CA ASP A 36 -11.04 -8.86 -22.73
C ASP A 36 -10.63 -7.49 -23.25
N ARG A 37 -11.61 -6.59 -23.49
CA ARG A 37 -11.34 -5.20 -23.89
C ARG A 37 -10.55 -4.45 -22.82
N ARG A 38 -10.94 -4.58 -21.54
CA ARG A 38 -10.25 -3.90 -20.42
C ARG A 38 -8.85 -4.45 -20.21
N ARG A 39 -8.67 -5.77 -20.26
CA ARG A 39 -7.35 -6.43 -20.19
C ARG A 39 -6.42 -5.94 -21.31
N LYS A 40 -6.90 -5.86 -22.55
CA LYS A 40 -6.12 -5.31 -23.67
C LYS A 40 -5.71 -3.85 -23.43
N LYS A 41 -6.60 -3.03 -22.87
CA LYS A 41 -6.30 -1.64 -22.55
C LYS A 41 -5.26 -1.52 -21.43
N LEU A 42 -5.39 -2.30 -20.36
CA LEU A 42 -4.40 -2.39 -19.30
C LEU A 42 -3.04 -2.83 -19.85
N GLN A 43 -3.00 -3.88 -20.67
CA GLN A 43 -1.77 -4.36 -21.30
C GLN A 43 -1.12 -3.27 -22.15
N HIS A 44 -1.92 -2.54 -22.93
CA HIS A 44 -1.42 -1.41 -23.70
C HIS A 44 -0.81 -0.31 -22.81
N ILE A 45 -1.41 0.00 -21.65
CA ILE A 45 -0.83 0.95 -20.68
C ILE A 45 0.49 0.41 -20.13
N LEU A 46 0.54 -0.85 -19.70
CA LEU A 46 1.76 -1.49 -19.19
C LEU A 46 2.91 -1.48 -20.22
N ASP A 47 2.58 -1.60 -21.51
CA ASP A 47 3.57 -1.58 -22.59
C ASP A 47 4.00 -0.17 -22.99
N SER A 48 3.08 0.81 -22.92
CA SER A 48 3.32 2.19 -23.38
C SER A 48 3.85 3.12 -22.29
N ASP A 49 3.59 2.85 -21.01
CA ASP A 49 4.01 3.67 -19.88
C ASP A 49 4.93 2.89 -18.91
N PRO A 50 6.26 3.07 -19.04
CA PRO A 50 7.25 2.41 -18.19
C PRO A 50 7.12 2.73 -16.70
N GLU A 51 6.66 3.94 -16.36
CA GLU A 51 6.52 4.36 -14.97
C GLU A 51 5.30 3.71 -14.33
N PHE A 52 4.16 3.71 -15.04
CA PHE A 52 2.99 2.95 -14.63
C PHE A 52 3.34 1.47 -14.41
N TYR A 53 4.05 0.86 -15.36
CA TYR A 53 4.50 -0.52 -15.25
C TYR A 53 5.31 -0.76 -13.98
N VAL A 54 6.37 0.03 -13.73
CA VAL A 54 7.21 -0.16 -12.54
C VAL A 54 6.42 0.01 -11.25
N LEU A 55 5.60 1.07 -11.14
CA LEU A 55 4.80 1.33 -9.94
C LEU A 55 3.78 0.20 -9.70
N HIS A 56 3.11 -0.27 -10.75
CA HIS A 56 2.19 -1.41 -10.68
C HIS A 56 2.88 -2.69 -10.20
N ARG A 57 4.03 -3.03 -10.79
CA ARG A 57 4.82 -4.22 -10.40
C ARG A 57 5.32 -4.12 -8.96
N CYS A 58 5.86 -2.98 -8.55
CA CYS A 58 6.29 -2.76 -7.18
C CYS A 58 5.14 -2.90 -6.17
N THR A 59 3.95 -2.42 -6.54
CA THR A 59 2.75 -2.54 -5.68
C THR A 59 2.34 -4.01 -5.52
N ASN A 60 2.39 -4.81 -6.59
CA ASN A 60 2.15 -6.26 -6.51
C ASN A 60 3.19 -6.97 -5.62
N ILE A 61 4.47 -6.65 -5.77
CA ILE A 61 5.54 -7.21 -4.92
C ILE A 61 5.30 -6.86 -3.45
N ALA A 62 4.90 -5.61 -3.17
CA ALA A 62 4.57 -5.16 -1.83
C ALA A 62 3.34 -5.86 -1.24
N ALA A 63 2.31 -6.12 -2.06
CA ALA A 63 1.15 -6.91 -1.66
C ALA A 63 1.54 -8.33 -1.25
N THR A 64 2.37 -9.00 -2.07
CA THR A 64 2.93 -10.31 -1.74
C THR A 64 3.72 -10.29 -0.43
N TRP A 65 4.54 -9.25 -0.21
CA TRP A 65 5.29 -9.09 1.05
C TRP A 65 4.36 -8.97 2.27
N LEU A 66 3.35 -8.10 2.22
CA LEU A 66 2.38 -7.94 3.30
C LEU A 66 1.62 -9.25 3.55
N SER A 67 1.20 -9.96 2.49
CA SER A 67 0.57 -11.28 2.60
C SER A 67 1.48 -12.29 3.29
N LEU A 68 2.76 -12.36 2.91
CA LEU A 68 3.74 -13.27 3.53
C LEU A 68 3.93 -12.96 5.02
N LEU A 69 4.03 -11.68 5.39
CA LEU A 69 4.13 -11.27 6.79
C LEU A 69 2.88 -11.66 7.59
N ALA A 70 1.69 -11.38 7.05
CA ALA A 70 0.43 -11.73 7.70
C ALA A 70 0.29 -13.25 7.89
N VAL A 71 0.60 -14.04 6.86
CA VAL A 71 0.56 -15.51 6.93
C VAL A 71 1.58 -16.03 7.95
N ALA A 72 2.80 -15.52 7.96
CA ALA A 72 3.81 -15.93 8.93
C ALA A 72 3.35 -15.65 10.37
N LEU A 73 2.76 -14.49 10.65
CA LEU A 73 2.26 -14.16 11.98
C LEU A 73 1.07 -15.03 12.39
N LEU A 74 0.17 -15.35 11.45
CA LEU A 74 -0.95 -16.27 11.70
C LEU A 74 -0.47 -17.69 11.97
N GLN A 75 0.53 -18.18 11.24
CA GLN A 75 1.15 -19.49 11.48
C GLN A 75 1.91 -19.56 12.80
N ASP A 76 2.40 -18.42 13.28
CA ASP A 76 3.08 -18.31 14.57
C ASP A 76 2.10 -18.23 15.75
N LEU A 77 0.78 -18.16 15.52
CA LEU A 77 -0.19 -18.15 16.62
C LEU A 77 -0.16 -19.48 17.39
N PRO A 78 -0.26 -19.43 18.73
CA PRO A 78 -0.36 -20.63 19.54
C PRO A 78 -1.58 -21.45 19.11
N LEU A 79 -1.43 -22.78 19.11
CA LEU A 79 -2.55 -23.68 18.85
C LEU A 79 -3.60 -23.51 19.95
N ALA A 80 -4.88 -23.72 19.63
CA ALA A 80 -6.00 -23.50 20.56
C ALA A 80 -5.93 -24.31 21.88
N GLU A 81 -5.00 -25.27 21.98
CA GLU A 81 -4.74 -26.07 23.16
C GLU A 81 -3.70 -25.43 24.11
N GLU A 82 -3.00 -24.38 23.68
CA GLU A 82 -2.02 -23.65 24.49
C GLU A 82 -2.68 -22.43 25.16
N GLU A 83 -2.66 -22.34 26.49
CA GLU A 83 -3.21 -21.21 27.28
C GLU A 83 -2.38 -19.90 27.17
N ILE A 84 -1.60 -19.74 26.10
CA ILE A 84 -0.76 -18.56 25.92
C ILE A 84 -1.53 -17.54 25.08
N GLU A 85 -2.01 -16.47 25.70
CA GLU A 85 -2.63 -15.37 24.97
C GLU A 85 -1.59 -14.65 24.10
N PRO A 86 -1.88 -14.38 22.81
CA PRO A 86 -1.02 -13.57 21.97
C PRO A 86 -0.83 -12.15 22.55
N THR A 87 0.36 -11.58 22.38
CA THR A 87 0.61 -10.21 22.86
C THR A 87 -0.16 -9.17 22.04
N ALA A 88 -0.40 -8.00 22.63
CA ALA A 88 -1.10 -6.90 21.96
C ALA A 88 -0.40 -6.48 20.66
N GLU A 89 0.94 -6.47 20.63
CA GLU A 89 1.71 -6.14 19.43
C GLU A 89 1.46 -7.16 18.31
N LYS A 90 1.40 -8.45 18.64
CA LYS A 90 1.13 -9.51 17.67
C LYS A 90 -0.29 -9.44 17.14
N LEU A 91 -1.28 -9.20 18.00
CA LEU A 91 -2.68 -9.01 17.61
C LEU A 91 -2.86 -7.77 16.71
N ALA A 92 -2.22 -6.66 17.06
CA ALA A 92 -2.21 -5.46 16.25
C ALA A 92 -1.54 -5.70 14.88
N ALA A 93 -0.37 -6.34 14.87
CA ALA A 93 0.37 -6.66 13.65
C ALA A 93 -0.44 -7.55 12.71
N ILE A 94 -1.07 -8.61 13.22
CA ILE A 94 -1.95 -9.49 12.42
C ILE A 94 -3.10 -8.68 11.84
N SER A 95 -3.81 -7.92 12.69
CA SER A 95 -4.97 -7.13 12.27
C SER A 95 -4.62 -6.14 11.14
N PHE A 96 -3.55 -5.37 11.31
CA PHE A 96 -3.12 -4.41 10.30
C PHE A 96 -2.54 -5.08 9.06
N LEU A 97 -1.60 -6.03 9.19
CA LEU A 97 -0.95 -6.62 8.02
C LEU A 97 -1.92 -7.45 7.18
N SER A 98 -2.86 -8.17 7.80
CA SER A 98 -3.93 -8.85 7.07
C SER A 98 -4.86 -7.87 6.36
N ARG A 99 -5.26 -6.78 7.02
CA ARG A 99 -6.09 -5.73 6.42
C ARG A 99 -5.38 -5.04 5.25
N LEU A 100 -4.13 -4.63 5.45
CA LEU A 100 -3.32 -3.98 4.43
C LEU A 100 -3.08 -4.90 3.24
N ALA A 101 -2.75 -6.19 3.46
CA ALA A 101 -2.59 -7.14 2.37
C ALA A 101 -3.88 -7.26 1.54
N ASN A 102 -5.03 -7.43 2.20
CA ASN A 102 -6.32 -7.58 1.53
C ASN A 102 -6.73 -6.32 0.76
N ASP A 103 -6.69 -5.16 1.43
CA ASP A 103 -7.06 -3.88 0.82
C ASP A 103 -6.14 -3.55 -0.35
N LEU A 104 -4.85 -3.89 -0.28
CA LEU A 104 -3.91 -3.64 -1.37
C LEU A 104 -4.18 -4.50 -2.61
N TRP A 105 -4.45 -5.80 -2.43
CA TRP A 105 -4.90 -6.66 -3.54
C TRP A 105 -6.20 -6.14 -4.16
N ALA A 106 -7.17 -5.73 -3.35
CA ALA A 106 -8.40 -5.14 -3.85
C ALA A 106 -8.16 -3.83 -4.62
N ILE A 107 -7.27 -2.95 -4.17
CA ILE A 107 -6.90 -1.72 -4.89
C ILE A 107 -6.28 -2.05 -6.25
N ILE A 108 -5.36 -3.02 -6.31
CA ILE A 108 -4.73 -3.46 -7.56
C ILE A 108 -5.81 -3.95 -8.53
N GLU A 109 -6.67 -4.88 -8.09
CA GLU A 109 -7.74 -5.44 -8.92
C GLU A 109 -8.71 -4.36 -9.41
N LEU A 110 -9.09 -3.40 -8.56
CA LEU A 110 -9.95 -2.29 -8.94
C LEU A 110 -9.30 -1.43 -10.03
N ILE A 111 -8.01 -1.11 -9.91
CA ILE A 111 -7.29 -0.32 -10.94
C ILE A 111 -7.18 -1.10 -12.24
N GLU A 112 -6.81 -2.39 -12.18
CA GLU A 112 -6.70 -3.26 -13.35
C GLU A 112 -8.04 -3.44 -14.08
N ALA A 113 -9.14 -3.48 -13.34
CA ALA A 113 -10.49 -3.53 -13.86
C ALA A 113 -11.04 -2.15 -14.29
N GLY A 114 -10.29 -1.06 -14.03
CA GLY A 114 -10.62 0.31 -14.45
C GLY A 114 -11.53 1.09 -13.49
N PHE A 115 -11.72 0.62 -12.27
CA PHE A 115 -12.49 1.26 -11.19
C PHE A 115 -11.64 2.23 -10.36
N ASP A 116 -11.04 3.23 -11.01
CA ASP A 116 -10.05 4.14 -10.41
C ASP A 116 -10.62 4.94 -9.22
N LEU A 117 -11.90 5.36 -9.30
CA LEU A 117 -12.55 6.12 -8.22
C LEU A 117 -12.69 5.28 -6.94
N GLN A 118 -13.13 4.03 -7.08
CA GLN A 118 -13.28 3.08 -5.98
C GLN A 118 -11.92 2.73 -5.39
N ALA A 119 -10.92 2.50 -6.24
CA ALA A 119 -9.54 2.24 -5.83
C ALA A 119 -8.97 3.40 -4.99
N ARG A 120 -9.16 4.65 -5.42
CA ARG A 120 -8.73 5.84 -4.67
C ARG A 120 -9.47 6.00 -3.35
N ALA A 121 -10.77 5.72 -3.31
CA ALA A 121 -11.56 5.76 -2.08
C ALA A 121 -11.01 4.77 -1.04
N LEU A 122 -10.75 3.52 -1.46
CA LEU A 122 -10.15 2.49 -0.61
C LEU A 122 -8.72 2.86 -0.20
N THR A 123 -7.95 3.46 -1.11
CA THR A 123 -6.57 3.89 -0.84
C THR A 123 -6.52 4.86 0.33
N ARG A 124 -7.46 5.78 0.50
CA ARG A 124 -7.44 6.73 1.64
C ARG A 124 -7.44 6.03 2.99
N ALA A 125 -8.37 5.09 3.18
CA ALA A 125 -8.43 4.29 4.39
C ALA A 125 -7.16 3.44 4.57
N TYR A 126 -6.65 2.87 3.47
CA TYR A 126 -5.40 2.14 3.46
C TYR A 126 -4.22 2.98 3.98
N LEU A 127 -4.04 4.22 3.50
CA LEU A 127 -2.95 5.10 3.94
C LEU A 127 -3.09 5.47 5.42
N GLU A 128 -4.31 5.71 5.91
CA GLU A 128 -4.55 5.95 7.34
C GLU A 128 -4.19 4.71 8.18
N HIS A 129 -4.56 3.50 7.75
CA HIS A 129 -4.17 2.27 8.43
C HIS A 129 -2.64 2.09 8.49
N VAL A 130 -1.92 2.44 7.42
CA VAL A 130 -0.45 2.43 7.43
C VAL A 130 0.10 3.38 8.50
N ASP A 131 -0.42 4.61 8.58
CA ASP A 131 0.03 5.59 9.56
C ASP A 131 -0.27 5.15 11.00
N VAL A 132 -1.44 4.55 11.24
CA VAL A 132 -1.78 4.00 12.56
C VAL A 132 -0.83 2.87 12.94
N LEU A 133 -0.55 1.95 12.02
CA LEU A 133 0.41 0.87 12.26
C LEU A 133 1.80 1.42 12.61
N ILE A 134 2.30 2.42 11.86
CA ILE A 134 3.58 3.08 12.17
C ILE A 134 3.57 3.63 13.59
N CYS A 135 2.51 4.33 13.99
CA CYS A 135 2.42 4.86 15.36
C CYS A 135 2.33 3.76 16.42
N CYS A 136 1.59 2.67 16.19
CA CYS A 136 1.51 1.55 17.13
C CYS A 136 2.88 0.92 17.37
N ILE A 137 3.68 0.69 16.31
CA ILE A 137 5.04 0.14 16.42
C ILE A 137 5.91 0.94 17.41
N HIS A 138 5.68 2.24 17.52
CA HIS A 138 6.48 3.16 18.35
C HIS A 138 5.75 3.67 19.60
N ASP A 139 4.53 3.20 19.88
CA ASP A 139 3.70 3.61 21.01
C ASP A 139 2.93 2.40 21.58
N GLU A 140 3.47 1.82 22.66
CA GLU A 140 2.89 0.65 23.35
C GLU A 140 1.50 0.95 23.91
N GLN A 141 1.28 2.16 24.42
CA GLN A 141 -0.01 2.55 24.97
C GLN A 141 -1.08 2.66 23.88
N LEU A 142 -0.73 3.23 22.73
CA LEU A 142 -1.62 3.29 21.57
C LEU A 142 -1.94 1.88 21.04
N THR A 143 -0.94 0.99 21.01
CA THR A 143 -1.13 -0.42 20.60
C THR A 143 -2.13 -1.12 21.53
N ALA A 144 -1.97 -0.99 22.85
CA ALA A 144 -2.88 -1.58 23.81
C ALA A 144 -4.31 -1.02 23.68
N GLN A 145 -4.44 0.30 23.46
CA GLN A 145 -5.75 0.93 23.24
C GLN A 145 -6.42 0.47 21.95
N PHE A 146 -5.64 0.25 20.88
CA PHE A 146 -6.16 -0.28 19.62
C PHE A 146 -6.71 -1.70 19.80
N VAL A 147 -5.94 -2.60 20.44
CA VAL A 147 -6.36 -4.00 20.65
C VAL A 147 -7.56 -4.10 21.59
N ALA A 148 -7.65 -3.20 22.59
CA ALA A 148 -8.77 -3.17 23.51
C ALA A 148 -10.07 -2.65 22.87
N ALA A 149 -9.99 -1.82 21.81
CA ALA A 149 -11.13 -1.22 21.15
C ALA A 149 -11.82 -2.20 20.18
N VAL A 150 -12.44 -3.25 20.72
CA VAL A 150 -13.08 -4.32 19.95
C VAL A 150 -14.49 -3.93 19.52
N GLU A 151 -15.22 -3.24 20.39
CA GLU A 151 -16.61 -2.85 20.11
C GLU A 151 -16.68 -1.62 19.18
N PRO A 152 -17.73 -1.49 18.32
CA PRO A 152 -17.82 -0.40 17.36
C PRO A 152 -17.73 1.01 17.96
N ASP A 153 -18.33 1.22 19.13
CA ASP A 153 -18.30 2.52 19.82
C ASP A 153 -16.90 2.87 20.34
N GLU A 154 -16.17 1.87 20.86
CA GLU A 154 -14.80 2.02 21.34
C GLU A 154 -13.83 2.28 20.18
N ALA A 155 -14.01 1.56 19.06
CA ALA A 155 -13.24 1.78 17.84
C ALA A 155 -13.46 3.21 17.29
N ASN A 156 -14.70 3.71 17.30
CA ASN A 156 -15.00 5.08 16.91
C ASN A 156 -14.36 6.10 17.86
N GLU A 157 -14.42 5.88 19.18
CA GLU A 157 -13.76 6.74 20.15
C GLU A 157 -12.24 6.76 19.94
N PHE A 158 -11.62 5.60 19.72
CA PHE A 158 -10.20 5.47 19.39
C PHE A 158 -9.86 6.30 18.15
N TRP A 159 -10.64 6.16 17.08
CA TRP A 159 -10.40 6.88 15.82
C TRP A 159 -10.49 8.39 16.00
N HIS A 160 -11.51 8.87 16.69
CA HIS A 160 -11.66 10.31 16.96
C HIS A 160 -10.56 10.86 17.88
N ARG A 161 -10.16 10.09 18.90
CA ARG A 161 -9.14 10.51 19.87
C ARG A 161 -7.75 10.54 19.24
N HIS A 162 -7.35 9.51 18.51
CA HIS A 162 -5.96 9.31 18.09
C HIS A 162 -5.69 9.52 16.60
N VAL A 163 -6.67 9.25 15.73
CA VAL A 163 -6.42 9.15 14.29
C VAL A 163 -6.90 10.39 13.52
N SER A 164 -8.13 10.81 13.79
CA SER A 164 -8.84 11.86 13.04
C SER A 164 -8.10 13.21 12.98
N LYS A 165 -8.46 14.05 12.01
CA LYS A 165 -7.96 15.43 11.84
C LYS A 165 -6.43 15.51 11.69
N ASN A 166 -5.85 14.61 10.89
CA ASN A 166 -4.41 14.53 10.62
C ASN A 166 -3.53 14.30 11.86
N LYS A 167 -4.11 13.89 13.00
CA LYS A 167 -3.34 13.62 14.24
C LYS A 167 -2.30 12.54 14.00
N ILE A 168 -2.68 11.45 13.32
CA ILE A 168 -1.77 10.33 13.08
C ILE A 168 -0.65 10.71 12.10
N LYS A 169 -0.98 11.41 11.01
CA LYS A 169 -0.01 11.91 10.03
C LYS A 169 1.05 12.80 10.68
N ARG A 170 0.64 13.69 11.59
CA ARG A 170 1.56 14.52 12.37
C ARG A 170 2.47 13.69 13.26
N ARG A 171 1.93 12.69 13.97
CA ARG A 171 2.72 11.77 14.79
C ARG A 171 3.75 11.01 13.96
N VAL A 172 3.39 10.54 12.75
CA VAL A 172 4.35 9.89 11.84
C VAL A 172 5.46 10.85 11.42
N SER A 173 5.13 12.09 11.07
CA SER A 173 6.12 13.11 10.68
C SER A 173 7.07 13.49 11.83
N GLU A 174 6.54 13.61 13.04
CA GLU A 174 7.31 13.84 14.27
C GLU A 174 8.25 12.65 14.56
N PHE A 175 7.74 11.41 14.44
CA PHE A 175 8.54 10.20 14.57
C PHE A 175 9.70 10.17 13.56
N VAL A 176 9.42 10.27 12.26
CA VAL A 176 10.45 10.21 11.22
C VAL A 176 11.50 11.29 11.43
N SER A 177 11.08 12.53 11.68
CA SER A 177 11.98 13.67 11.93
C SER A 177 12.91 13.42 13.12
N SER A 178 12.41 12.75 14.16
CA SER A 178 13.23 12.39 15.32
C SER A 178 14.28 11.32 14.99
N VAL A 179 13.92 10.30 14.20
CA VAL A 179 14.82 9.19 13.84
C VAL A 179 15.94 9.67 12.93
N ILE A 180 15.64 10.51 11.95
CA ILE A 180 16.64 11.08 11.03
C ILE A 180 17.44 12.24 11.65
N GLN A 181 17.22 12.55 12.92
CA GLN A 181 17.87 13.66 13.65
C GLN A 181 17.71 15.02 12.95
N ALA A 182 16.57 15.23 12.28
CA ALA A 182 16.21 16.50 11.65
C ALA A 182 14.86 16.99 12.19
N PRO A 183 14.80 17.51 13.43
CA PRO A 183 13.57 17.99 14.03
C PRO A 183 12.94 19.09 13.18
N GLY A 184 11.63 18.99 12.94
CA GLY A 184 10.89 19.93 12.11
C GLY A 184 11.07 19.73 10.60
N SER A 185 11.74 18.65 10.17
CA SER A 185 11.81 18.26 8.77
C SER A 185 10.41 18.00 8.21
N GLN A 186 10.17 18.50 7.01
CA GLN A 186 8.95 18.26 6.25
C GLN A 186 9.12 17.11 5.26
N VAL A 187 10.14 16.25 5.42
CA VAL A 187 10.46 15.19 4.44
C VAL A 187 9.29 14.22 4.20
N VAL A 188 8.53 13.90 5.26
CA VAL A 188 7.35 13.03 5.15
C VAL A 188 6.25 13.73 4.37
N ASP A 189 5.95 14.98 4.71
CA ASP A 189 4.94 15.78 4.03
C ASP A 189 5.32 16.02 2.57
N PHE A 190 6.58 16.36 2.29
CA PHE A 190 7.11 16.59 0.95
C PHE A 190 6.95 15.38 0.03
N LEU A 191 7.22 14.16 0.53
CA LEU A 191 6.98 12.96 -0.27
C LEU A 191 5.49 12.64 -0.43
N ARG A 192 4.61 13.11 0.47
CA ARG A 192 3.17 12.81 0.46
C ARG A 192 2.29 13.87 -0.22
N GLU A 193 2.78 15.11 -0.36
CA GLU A 193 1.99 16.28 -0.76
C GLU A 193 1.23 16.06 -2.09
N ASP A 194 1.92 15.52 -3.10
CA ASP A 194 1.33 15.29 -4.42
C ASP A 194 0.34 14.12 -4.45
N ALA A 195 0.62 13.08 -3.65
CA ALA A 195 -0.27 11.93 -3.51
C ALA A 195 -1.62 12.33 -2.89
N GLU A 196 -1.61 13.24 -1.93
CA GLU A 196 -2.80 13.76 -1.28
C GLU A 196 -3.60 14.73 -2.17
N LEU A 197 -2.91 15.57 -2.94
CA LEU A 197 -3.54 16.49 -3.92
C LEU A 197 -4.28 15.72 -5.03
N ALA A 198 -3.66 14.69 -5.60
CA ALA A 198 -4.27 13.83 -6.62
C ALA A 198 -5.47 13.02 -6.08
N GLY A 199 -5.47 12.70 -4.78
CA GLY A 199 -6.59 12.06 -4.11
C GLY A 199 -7.76 13.01 -3.88
N SER A 200 -7.50 14.27 -3.51
CA SER A 200 -8.51 15.24 -3.05
C SER A 200 -9.41 15.80 -4.16
N MET A 201 -8.87 16.11 -5.34
CA MET A 201 -9.62 16.81 -6.41
C MET A 201 -10.69 15.94 -7.12
N LEU A 202 -10.67 14.62 -6.97
CA LEU A 202 -11.49 13.70 -7.76
C LEU A 202 -12.72 13.08 -7.05
N LEU A 203 -12.97 13.40 -5.77
CA LEU A 203 -14.24 13.00 -5.13
C LEU A 203 -15.43 13.93 -5.43
N HIS A 204 -15.18 15.17 -5.84
CA HIS A 204 -16.25 16.04 -6.34
C HIS A 204 -16.85 15.59 -7.69
N PRO A 205 -16.11 14.94 -8.62
CA PRO A 205 -16.67 14.31 -9.82
C PRO A 205 -17.82 13.34 -9.58
N THR A 206 -17.90 12.65 -8.44
CA THR A 206 -19.03 11.74 -8.16
C THR A 206 -20.34 12.51 -8.01
N ILE A 207 -20.28 13.74 -7.49
CA ILE A 207 -21.41 14.66 -7.43
C ILE A 207 -21.73 15.19 -8.84
N THR A 208 -20.71 15.62 -9.59
CA THR A 208 -20.88 16.14 -10.96
C THR A 208 -21.45 15.10 -11.92
N ALA A 209 -21.03 13.85 -11.80
CA ALA A 209 -21.49 12.76 -12.64
C ALA A 209 -22.88 12.24 -12.23
N GLY A 210 -23.20 12.27 -10.92
CA GLY A 210 -24.57 12.11 -10.44
C GLY A 210 -25.52 13.19 -10.98
N PHE A 211 -25.04 14.42 -11.09
CA PHE A 211 -25.78 15.51 -11.73
C PHE A 211 -25.88 15.35 -13.25
N ALA A 212 -24.81 14.99 -13.95
CA ALA A 212 -24.84 14.77 -15.40
C ALA A 212 -25.79 13.63 -15.80
N ALA A 213 -25.81 12.54 -15.01
CA ALA A 213 -26.75 11.43 -15.18
C ALA A 213 -28.20 11.83 -14.86
N ALA A 214 -28.42 12.68 -13.84
CA ALA A 214 -29.75 13.18 -13.48
C ALA A 214 -30.29 14.23 -14.47
N PHE A 215 -29.41 14.96 -15.17
CA PHE A 215 -29.77 16.06 -16.06
C PHE A 215 -29.61 15.76 -17.56
N GLY A 216 -29.18 14.55 -17.94
CA GLY A 216 -29.19 14.09 -19.33
C GLY A 216 -28.36 14.97 -20.28
N ILE A 217 -27.13 15.33 -19.89
CA ILE A 217 -26.24 16.13 -20.73
C ILE A 217 -25.60 15.21 -21.78
N GLU A 218 -26.10 15.27 -23.02
CA GLU A 218 -25.82 14.31 -24.11
C GLU A 218 -24.50 14.54 -24.90
N GLU A 219 -23.69 15.55 -24.62
CA GLU A 219 -22.52 15.89 -25.45
C GLU A 219 -21.15 15.83 -24.74
N ILE A 220 -20.87 14.74 -24.02
CA ILE A 220 -19.51 14.49 -23.50
C ILE A 220 -19.13 13.05 -23.84
N GLU A 221 -17.99 12.84 -24.52
CA GLU A 221 -17.47 11.51 -24.89
C GLU A 221 -17.51 10.57 -23.68
N TYR A 222 -18.39 9.58 -23.74
CA TYR A 222 -18.71 8.65 -22.65
C TYR A 222 -17.49 7.89 -22.11
N ASP A 223 -16.46 7.69 -22.93
CA ASP A 223 -15.19 7.03 -22.56
C ASP A 223 -14.32 7.85 -21.60
N SER A 224 -14.66 9.12 -21.34
CA SER A 224 -13.95 10.03 -20.42
C SER A 224 -14.58 10.11 -19.02
N TYR A 225 -15.77 9.52 -18.82
CA TYR A 225 -16.44 9.57 -17.52
C TYR A 225 -15.90 8.51 -16.54
N PRO A 226 -15.52 8.89 -15.30
CA PRO A 226 -15.02 7.97 -14.28
C PRO A 226 -16.07 6.98 -13.73
N ILE A 227 -17.27 6.93 -14.31
CA ILE A 227 -18.33 5.96 -13.99
C ILE A 227 -18.14 4.66 -14.76
N PHE A 228 -17.61 4.71 -15.98
CA PHE A 228 -17.43 3.50 -16.80
C PHE A 228 -16.04 2.91 -16.57
N PRO A 229 -15.95 1.63 -16.17
CA PRO A 229 -14.68 1.09 -15.67
C PRO A 229 -13.72 0.90 -16.85
N THR A 230 -12.67 1.71 -16.84
CA THR A 230 -11.70 1.74 -17.91
C THR A 230 -10.32 2.01 -17.32
N PRO A 231 -9.33 1.11 -17.50
CA PRO A 231 -7.98 1.34 -17.00
C PRO A 231 -7.38 2.64 -17.57
N THR A 232 -6.69 3.39 -16.71
CA THR A 232 -6.06 4.67 -17.07
C THR A 232 -4.64 4.74 -16.52
N ALA A 233 -3.72 5.37 -17.26
CA ALA A 233 -2.36 5.59 -16.79
C ALA A 233 -2.30 6.55 -15.57
N SER A 234 -3.31 7.42 -15.41
CA SER A 234 -3.44 8.32 -14.25
C SER A 234 -3.55 7.59 -12.91
N SER A 235 -3.92 6.30 -12.90
CA SER A 235 -3.92 5.48 -11.69
C SER A 235 -2.52 5.22 -11.12
N ALA A 236 -1.45 5.52 -11.86
CA ALA A 236 -0.08 5.51 -11.34
C ALA A 236 0.09 6.37 -10.08
N GLY A 237 -0.65 7.47 -9.96
CA GLY A 237 -0.66 8.31 -8.75
C GLY A 237 -1.08 7.55 -7.50
N THR A 238 -2.04 6.64 -7.63
CA THR A 238 -2.53 5.80 -6.53
C THR A 238 -1.44 4.82 -6.07
N PHE A 239 -0.77 4.14 -7.01
CA PHE A 239 0.35 3.24 -6.69
C PHE A 239 1.51 3.98 -6.04
N ARG A 240 1.85 5.17 -6.55
CA ARG A 240 2.90 6.01 -5.95
C ARG A 240 2.57 6.37 -4.50
N ALA A 241 1.34 6.83 -4.24
CA ALA A 241 0.87 7.17 -2.90
C ALA A 241 1.04 6.01 -1.91
N ILE A 242 0.64 4.81 -2.33
CA ILE A 242 0.78 3.57 -1.56
C ILE A 242 2.25 3.27 -1.30
N LEU A 243 3.09 3.27 -2.33
CA LEU A 243 4.51 2.94 -2.20
C LEU A 243 5.27 3.94 -1.32
N ILE A 244 4.90 5.22 -1.32
CA ILE A 244 5.44 6.22 -0.38
C ILE A 244 5.07 5.86 1.08
N HIS A 245 3.83 5.46 1.34
CA HIS A 245 3.42 5.09 2.70
C HIS A 245 4.07 3.77 3.14
N LEU A 246 4.20 2.82 2.22
CA LEU A 246 4.90 1.56 2.47
C LEU A 246 6.40 1.74 2.66
N PHE A 247 7.02 2.72 2.01
CA PHE A 247 8.39 3.12 2.30
C PHE A 247 8.54 3.54 3.77
N TRP A 248 7.65 4.41 4.26
CA TRP A 248 7.66 4.85 5.64
C TRP A 248 7.32 3.73 6.63
N LEU A 249 6.42 2.82 6.25
CA LEU A 249 6.13 1.63 7.05
C LEU A 249 7.35 0.72 7.16
N TRP A 250 7.99 0.40 6.04
CA TRP A 250 9.21 -0.40 6.02
C TRP A 250 10.30 0.23 6.89
N PHE A 251 10.50 1.55 6.76
CA PHE A 251 11.44 2.30 7.60
C PHE A 251 11.08 2.22 9.09
N ALA A 252 9.81 2.38 9.45
CA ALA A 252 9.33 2.32 10.83
C ALA A 252 9.33 0.90 11.41
N MET A 253 9.14 -0.13 10.59
CA MET A 253 9.17 -1.54 10.99
C MET A 253 10.58 -2.03 11.27
N GLY A 254 11.58 -1.53 10.53
CA GLY A 254 12.97 -1.94 10.69
C GLY A 254 13.11 -3.47 10.58
N PRO A 255 13.71 -4.16 11.58
CA PRO A 255 13.92 -5.61 11.53
C PRO A 255 12.71 -6.45 11.98
N LEU A 256 11.52 -5.86 12.16
CA LEU A 256 10.29 -6.64 12.38
C LEU A 256 9.96 -7.51 11.14
N PRO A 257 9.29 -8.66 11.31
CA PRO A 257 8.73 -9.20 12.56
C PRO A 257 9.72 -10.07 13.36
N THR A 258 10.95 -10.26 12.86
CA THR A 258 11.92 -11.23 13.43
C THR A 258 12.69 -10.68 14.62
N ASN A 259 12.99 -9.39 14.65
CA ASN A 259 13.63 -8.73 15.78
C ASN A 259 12.78 -7.56 16.28
N ALA A 260 13.01 -7.17 17.53
CA ALA A 260 12.37 -6.01 18.13
C ALA A 260 12.69 -4.73 17.34
N ASN A 261 11.71 -3.83 17.24
CA ASN A 261 11.92 -2.50 16.72
C ASN A 261 10.92 -1.52 17.34
N GLY A 262 11.33 -0.27 17.52
CA GLY A 262 10.50 0.72 18.19
C GLY A 262 10.18 0.30 19.62
N ARG A 263 8.88 0.23 19.95
CA ARG A 263 8.36 -0.27 21.22
C ARG A 263 7.90 -1.72 21.15
N TRP A 264 7.85 -2.31 19.96
CA TRP A 264 7.42 -3.68 19.77
C TRP A 264 8.55 -4.68 19.99
N ARG A 265 8.19 -5.79 20.66
CA ARG A 265 9.03 -6.97 20.82
C ARG A 265 9.09 -7.76 19.49
N PRO A 266 9.98 -8.76 19.34
CA PRO A 266 9.91 -9.68 18.21
C PRO A 266 8.50 -10.29 18.14
N LEU A 267 7.90 -10.29 16.95
CA LEU A 267 6.52 -10.75 16.76
C LEU A 267 6.46 -12.25 16.44
N LEU A 268 7.50 -12.78 15.80
CA LEU A 268 7.66 -14.21 15.56
C LEU A 268 8.39 -14.86 16.73
N THR A 269 7.82 -15.96 17.21
CA THR A 269 8.31 -16.74 18.34
C THR A 269 8.82 -18.11 17.91
N ASN A 270 8.27 -18.68 16.82
CA ASN A 270 8.71 -19.93 16.24
C ASN A 270 10.07 -19.76 15.51
N PRO A 271 11.14 -20.48 15.93
CA PRO A 271 12.45 -20.40 15.29
C PRO A 271 12.45 -20.78 13.81
N GLU A 272 11.54 -21.65 13.35
CA GLU A 272 11.44 -22.03 11.94
C GLU A 272 10.94 -20.87 11.08
N LEU A 273 9.99 -20.07 11.61
CA LEU A 273 9.47 -18.89 10.93
C LEU A 273 10.47 -17.73 11.02
N THR A 274 11.13 -17.54 12.17
CA THR A 274 12.15 -16.50 12.34
C THR A 274 13.34 -16.69 11.40
N ASN A 275 13.72 -17.94 11.12
CA ASN A 275 14.81 -18.28 10.19
C ASN A 275 14.31 -18.59 8.77
N ASN A 276 13.06 -18.27 8.45
CA ASN A 276 12.49 -18.58 7.15
C ASN A 276 13.20 -17.79 6.05
N ILE A 277 13.89 -18.51 5.17
CA ILE A 277 14.68 -17.92 4.09
C ILE A 277 13.85 -17.10 3.12
N THR A 278 12.56 -17.43 2.93
CA THR A 278 11.65 -16.69 2.06
C THR A 278 11.35 -15.32 2.66
N LEU A 279 11.05 -15.23 3.96
CA LEU A 279 10.81 -13.95 4.64
C LEU A 279 12.05 -13.04 4.58
N VAL A 280 13.24 -13.60 4.81
CA VAL A 280 14.50 -12.84 4.72
C VAL A 280 14.74 -12.34 3.30
N ARG A 281 14.58 -13.21 2.29
CA ARG A 281 14.74 -12.84 0.88
C ARG A 281 13.77 -11.76 0.44
N PHE A 282 12.50 -11.84 0.83
CA PHE A 282 11.50 -10.82 0.53
C PHE A 282 11.79 -9.50 1.24
N SER A 283 12.27 -9.53 2.48
CA SER A 283 12.65 -8.30 3.20
C SER A 283 13.79 -7.56 2.50
N ILE A 284 14.78 -8.31 1.98
CA ILE A 284 15.87 -7.74 1.17
C ILE A 284 15.32 -7.18 -0.15
N LEU A 285 14.46 -7.94 -0.85
CA LEU A 285 13.86 -7.50 -2.11
C LEU A 285 13.06 -6.20 -1.95
N ILE A 286 12.27 -6.08 -0.88
CA ILE A 286 11.50 -4.86 -0.59
C ILE A 286 12.42 -3.68 -0.32
N SER A 287 13.47 -3.87 0.47
CA SER A 287 14.48 -2.83 0.72
C SER A 287 15.11 -2.34 -0.59
N GLU A 288 15.55 -3.26 -1.45
CA GLU A 288 16.16 -2.94 -2.76
C GLU A 288 15.16 -2.27 -3.70
N MET A 289 13.91 -2.74 -3.73
CA MET A 289 12.84 -2.17 -4.53
C MET A 289 12.53 -0.73 -4.11
N LEU A 290 12.40 -0.47 -2.81
CA LEU A 290 12.16 0.86 -2.28
C LEU A 290 13.35 1.80 -2.53
N GLY A 291 14.58 1.30 -2.38
CA GLY A 291 15.79 2.01 -2.76
C GLY A 291 15.81 2.38 -4.24
N PHE A 292 15.50 1.42 -5.12
CA PHE A 292 15.38 1.65 -6.56
C PHE A 292 14.34 2.74 -6.90
N LEU A 293 13.18 2.71 -6.25
CA LEU A 293 12.12 3.70 -6.47
C LEU A 293 12.54 5.12 -6.04
N LEU A 294 13.33 5.23 -4.96
CA LEU A 294 13.90 6.51 -4.51
C LEU A 294 14.98 7.01 -5.47
N GLU A 295 15.95 6.16 -5.84
CA GLU A 295 17.06 6.50 -6.74
C GLU A 295 16.56 6.89 -8.13
N SER A 296 15.48 6.26 -8.59
CA SER A 296 14.87 6.56 -9.87
C SER A 296 13.85 7.70 -9.80
N HIS A 297 13.73 8.38 -8.66
CA HIS A 297 12.80 9.48 -8.40
C HIS A 297 11.31 9.15 -8.63
N LEU A 298 10.94 7.86 -8.59
CA LEU A 298 9.56 7.40 -8.82
C LEU A 298 8.64 7.63 -7.62
N LEU A 299 9.21 7.78 -6.42
CA LEU A 299 8.47 8.22 -5.23
C LEU A 299 8.40 9.75 -5.10
N MET A 300 9.10 10.48 -5.97
CA MET A 300 9.10 11.94 -5.99
C MET A 300 8.16 12.45 -7.08
N ARG A 301 7.91 13.75 -7.07
CA ARG A 301 7.18 14.42 -8.15
C ARG A 301 7.84 14.11 -9.49
N PRO A 302 7.09 13.74 -10.55
CA PRO A 302 7.63 13.78 -11.90
C PRO A 302 8.05 15.23 -12.16
N SER A 303 9.34 15.47 -12.43
CA SER A 303 9.80 16.81 -12.80
C SER A 303 8.89 17.31 -13.93
N SER A 304 8.16 18.41 -13.67
CA SER A 304 7.44 19.09 -14.73
C SER A 304 8.49 19.44 -15.77
N THR A 305 8.39 18.84 -16.95
CA THR A 305 9.07 19.31 -18.14
C THR A 305 8.43 20.63 -18.53
N ASP A 306 8.74 21.66 -17.77
CA ASP A 306 8.55 23.07 -18.07
C ASP A 306 9.81 23.77 -17.56
N ASP A 307 10.90 23.54 -18.31
CA ASP A 307 12.04 24.44 -18.49
C ASP A 307 12.52 24.27 -19.94
#